data_AF-G5NB63-F1
#
_entry.id   AF-G5NB63-F1
#
_cell.length_a   1.000
_cell.length_b   1.000
_cell.length_c   1.000
_cell.angle_alpha   90.00
_cell.angle_beta   90.00
_cell.angle_gamma   90.00
#
_symmetry.space_group_name_H-M   'P 1'
#
loop_
_entity.id
_entity.type
_entity.pdbx_description
1 polymer ?
#
loop_
_entity_poly.entity_id
_entity_poly.type
_entity_poly.pdbx_seq_one_letter_code
_entity_poly.pdbx_strand_id
1 'polypeptide(L)'
;MMAQLLLLPLLRQLGQQSRWQLWLTPQQKLSREWVQSSGLPLTKVMQISQLAPRHTLESMIRALRTGNYSVVIGWMTEELTEEEHASLVEAAKVGNAVGFIMRPVRAHALPRRQHSGLKIHSNLYH
;
A
#
# COMPACT_ATOMS: atom_id res chain seq x y z
N MET A 1 -12.90 -3.39 -5.33
CA MET A 1 -13.86 -3.35 -4.21
C MET A 1 -13.40 -4.11 -2.95
N MET A 2 -12.62 -5.19 -3.02
CA MET A 2 -12.33 -6.03 -1.83
C MET A 2 -11.43 -5.39 -0.75
N ALA A 3 -10.41 -4.58 -1.11
CA ALA A 3 -9.56 -3.92 -0.11
C ALA A 3 -10.36 -2.98 0.81
N GLN A 4 -11.47 -2.42 0.33
CA GLN A 4 -12.29 -1.48 1.09
C GLN A 4 -13.10 -2.16 2.19
N LEU A 5 -13.41 -3.46 2.04
CA LEU A 5 -14.27 -4.20 2.97
C LEU A 5 -13.49 -4.80 4.15
N LEU A 6 -12.19 -5.09 4.01
CA LEU A 6 -11.40 -5.74 5.07
C LEU A 6 -10.20 -4.92 5.54
N LEU A 7 -9.44 -4.31 4.62
CA LEU A 7 -8.22 -3.61 5.02
C LEU A 7 -8.53 -2.34 5.81
N LEU A 8 -9.47 -1.52 5.35
CA LEU A 8 -9.80 -0.25 6.02
C LEU A 8 -10.33 -0.45 7.45
N PRO A 9 -11.33 -1.32 7.70
CA PRO A 9 -11.78 -1.59 9.07
C PRO A 9 -10.66 -2.11 9.97
N LEU A 10 -9.78 -2.98 9.46
CA LEU A 10 -8.65 -3.49 10.23
C LEU A 10 -7.64 -2.40 10.56
N LEU A 11 -7.30 -1.53 9.61
CA LEU A 11 -6.43 -0.38 9.86
C LEU A 11 -7.03 0.57 10.90
N ARG A 12 -8.35 0.79 10.89
CA ARG A 12 -9.03 1.57 11.94
C ARG A 12 -8.87 0.92 13.31
N GLN A 13 -9.11 -0.38 13.41
CA GLN A 13 -8.96 -1.15 14.66
C GLN A 13 -7.52 -1.09 15.19
N LEU A 14 -6.52 -1.26 14.32
CA LEU A 14 -5.11 -1.15 14.70
C LEU A 14 -4.75 0.29 15.15
N GLY A 15 -5.37 1.31 14.54
CA GLY A 15 -5.20 2.71 14.92
C GLY A 15 -5.70 3.06 16.32
N GLN A 16 -6.56 2.24 16.92
CA GLN A 16 -7.03 2.42 18.30
C GLN A 16 -5.96 2.02 19.34
N GLN A 17 -4.95 1.25 18.95
CA GLN A 17 -3.90 0.74 19.86
C GLN A 17 -2.91 1.81 20.35
N SER A 18 -3.18 3.10 20.12
CA SER A 18 -2.28 4.21 20.47
C SER A 18 -0.86 4.13 19.91
N ARG A 19 -0.64 3.33 18.86
CA ARG A 19 0.65 3.12 18.19
C ARG A 19 0.60 3.67 16.77
N TRP A 20 1.77 3.86 16.16
CA TRP A 20 1.89 4.42 14.83
C TRP A 20 1.47 3.44 13.73
N GLN A 21 0.92 3.96 12.64
CA GLN A 21 0.75 3.21 11.38
C GLN A 21 1.78 3.70 10.38
N LEU A 22 2.70 2.82 9.95
CA LEU A 22 3.76 3.18 9.03
C LEU A 22 3.44 2.77 7.60
N TRP A 23 3.57 3.71 6.68
CA TRP A 23 3.39 3.52 5.25
C TRP A 23 4.73 3.73 4.52
N LEU A 24 5.31 2.65 3.98
CA LEU A 24 6.51 2.67 3.15
C LEU A 24 6.09 2.65 1.67
N THR A 25 5.94 3.83 1.09
CA THR A 25 5.40 3.98 -0.27
C THR A 25 6.50 4.39 -1.26
N PRO A 26 6.61 3.74 -2.43
CA PRO A 26 7.71 4.00 -3.35
C PRO A 26 7.58 5.37 -4.05
N GLN A 27 6.37 5.85 -4.35
CA GLN A 27 6.20 7.05 -5.18
C GLN A 27 5.07 8.01 -4.78
N GLN A 28 3.94 7.51 -4.27
CA GLN A 28 2.77 8.36 -4.00
C GLN A 28 2.69 8.80 -2.53
N LYS A 29 2.54 10.10 -2.30
CA LYS A 29 2.18 10.64 -0.99
C LYS A 29 0.78 10.16 -0.60
N LEU A 30 0.63 9.75 0.66
CA LEU A 30 -0.64 9.35 1.22
C LEU A 30 -1.53 10.59 1.32
N SER A 31 -2.67 10.56 0.65
CA SER A 31 -3.60 11.68 0.67
C SER A 31 -4.15 11.89 2.08
N ARG A 32 -3.98 13.10 2.63
CA ARG A 32 -4.52 13.48 3.94
C ARG A 32 -6.05 13.39 3.96
N GLU A 33 -6.70 13.81 2.88
CA GLU A 33 -8.15 13.73 2.71
C GLU A 33 -8.63 12.27 2.70
N TRP A 34 -7.87 11.37 2.06
CA TRP A 34 -8.17 9.94 2.09
C TRP A 34 -8.01 9.36 3.49
N VAL A 35 -6.95 9.70 4.22
CA VAL A 35 -6.75 9.24 5.61
C VAL A 35 -7.92 9.69 6.50
N GLN A 36 -8.33 10.95 6.37
CA GLN A 36 -9.44 11.53 7.15
C GLN A 36 -10.79 10.88 6.80
N SER A 37 -11.14 10.82 5.51
CA SER A 37 -12.39 10.19 5.04
C SER A 37 -12.44 8.69 5.33
N SER A 38 -11.26 8.05 5.42
CA SER A 38 -11.12 6.65 5.80
C SER A 38 -11.17 6.43 7.32
N GLY A 39 -11.36 7.45 8.16
CA GLY A 39 -11.48 7.29 9.61
C GLY A 39 -10.20 6.82 10.30
N LEU A 40 -9.04 6.99 9.66
CA LEU A 40 -7.74 6.68 10.25
C LEU A 40 -7.25 7.87 11.10
N PRO A 41 -6.49 7.62 12.19
CA PRO A 41 -6.01 8.69 13.06
C PRO A 41 -4.89 9.50 12.39
N LEU A 42 -5.21 10.69 11.87
CA LEU A 42 -4.26 11.59 11.19
C LEU A 42 -2.97 11.86 12.00
N THR A 43 -3.06 11.87 13.33
CA THR A 43 -1.94 12.16 14.23
C THR A 43 -1.02 10.97 14.48
N LYS A 44 -1.41 9.75 14.11
CA LYS A 44 -0.65 8.51 14.33
C LYS A 44 -0.40 7.74 13.03
N VAL A 45 -0.41 8.44 11.90
CA VAL A 45 -0.01 7.91 10.61
C VAL A 45 1.32 8.52 10.22
N MET A 46 2.30 7.68 9.92
CA MET A 46 3.62 8.06 9.43
C MET A 46 3.79 7.52 8.02
N GLN A 47 4.42 8.32 7.16
CA GLN A 47 4.76 7.92 5.81
C GLN A 47 6.24 8.17 5.56
N ILE A 48 6.91 7.19 4.96
CA ILE A 48 8.22 7.34 4.35
C ILE A 48 8.04 7.20 2.84
N SER A 49 8.20 8.31 2.13
CA SER A 49 8.18 8.37 0.66
C SER A 49 9.57 8.18 0.09
N GLN A 50 9.68 7.71 -1.16
CA GLN A 50 10.94 7.58 -1.92
C GLN A 50 11.94 6.57 -1.33
N LEU A 51 11.46 5.62 -0.53
CA LEU A 51 12.30 4.51 -0.09
C LEU A 51 12.67 3.65 -1.29
N ALA A 52 13.96 3.45 -1.54
CA ALA A 52 14.39 2.58 -2.63
C ALA A 52 13.89 1.14 -2.36
N PRO A 53 13.41 0.40 -3.38
CA PRO A 53 12.80 -0.91 -3.19
C PRO A 53 13.63 -1.88 -2.33
N ARG A 54 14.95 -1.92 -2.58
CA ARG A 54 15.94 -2.72 -1.83
C ARG A 54 15.97 -2.48 -0.32
N HIS A 55 15.54 -1.30 0.15
CA HIS A 55 15.53 -0.95 1.58
C HIS A 55 14.18 -1.20 2.24
N THR A 56 13.14 -1.55 1.47
CA THR A 56 11.77 -1.72 1.99
C THR A 56 11.72 -2.86 2.99
N LEU A 57 12.28 -4.02 2.65
CA LEU A 57 12.25 -5.21 3.52
C LEU A 57 12.95 -4.95 4.85
N GLU A 58 14.18 -4.47 4.79
CA GLU A 58 14.96 -4.16 5.99
C GLU A 58 14.26 -3.09 6.86
N SER A 59 13.69 -2.06 6.24
CA SER A 59 12.95 -1.01 6.95
C SER A 59 11.70 -1.56 7.61
N MET A 60 10.97 -2.48 6.96
CA MET A 60 9.82 -3.15 7.56
C MET A 60 10.22 -3.98 8.77
N ILE A 61 11.25 -4.83 8.64
CA ILE A 61 11.75 -5.67 9.74
C ILE A 61 12.14 -4.81 10.94
N ARG A 62 12.91 -3.74 10.71
CA ARG A 62 13.33 -2.81 11.78
C ARG A 62 12.13 -2.13 12.43
N ALA A 63 11.21 -1.58 11.63
CA ALA A 63 10.02 -0.90 12.14
C ALA A 63 9.14 -1.84 12.98
N LEU A 64 8.83 -3.04 12.46
CA LEU A 64 8.04 -4.05 13.17
C LEU A 64 8.67 -4.36 14.53
N ARG A 65 9.98 -4.65 14.59
CA ARG A 65 10.69 -4.98 15.84
C ARG A 65 10.65 -3.88 16.91
N THR A 66 10.44 -2.62 16.55
CA THR A 66 10.46 -1.52 17.53
C THR A 66 9.30 -1.57 18.53
N GLY A 67 8.20 -2.25 18.20
CA GLY A 67 6.98 -2.20 19.01
C GLY A 67 6.21 -0.87 18.96
N ASN A 68 6.74 0.16 18.30
CA ASN A 68 6.10 1.48 18.22
C ASN A 68 4.97 1.58 17.18
N TYR A 69 4.89 0.59 16.29
CA TYR A 69 3.92 0.56 15.20
C TYR A 69 2.90 -0.55 15.39
N SER A 70 1.60 -0.26 15.31
CA SER A 70 0.56 -1.30 15.26
C SER A 70 0.54 -2.02 13.91
N VAL A 71 0.94 -1.31 12.85
CA VAL A 71 0.99 -1.83 11.48
C VAL A 71 2.12 -1.19 10.69
N VAL A 72 2.77 -1.99 9.85
CA VAL A 72 3.76 -1.54 8.86
C VAL A 72 3.34 -2.04 7.49
N ILE A 73 3.18 -1.13 6.54
CA ILE A 73 2.69 -1.42 5.18
C ILE A 73 3.81 -1.07 4.20
N GLY A 74 4.26 -2.04 3.41
CA GLY A 74 5.27 -1.85 2.37
C GLY A 74 4.79 -2.30 1.00
N TRP A 75 5.28 -1.67 -0.06
CA TRP A 75 5.04 -2.08 -1.44
C TRP A 75 6.27 -2.78 -1.99
N MET A 76 6.08 -4.01 -2.48
CA MET A 76 7.15 -4.83 -3.05
C MET A 76 6.64 -5.50 -4.32
N THR A 77 7.50 -5.56 -5.34
CA THR A 77 7.22 -6.23 -6.62
C THR A 77 7.78 -7.64 -6.67
N GLU A 78 8.85 -7.89 -5.92
CA GLU A 78 9.56 -9.16 -5.86
C GLU A 78 8.90 -10.08 -4.83
N GLU A 79 9.01 -11.38 -5.06
CA GLU A 79 8.59 -12.37 -4.09
C GLU A 79 9.63 -12.49 -2.98
N LEU A 80 9.15 -12.72 -1.76
CA LEU A 80 10.04 -12.92 -0.62
C LEU A 80 10.55 -14.36 -0.62
N THR A 81 11.81 -14.55 -0.25
CA THR A 81 12.29 -15.88 0.11
C THR A 81 11.67 -16.33 1.45
N GLU A 82 11.75 -17.62 1.75
CA GLU A 82 11.28 -18.17 3.02
C GLU A 82 11.99 -17.52 4.22
N GLU A 83 13.30 -17.25 4.10
CA GLU A 83 14.10 -16.60 5.15
C GLU A 83 13.65 -15.15 5.37
N GLU A 84 13.35 -14.42 4.30
CA GLU A 84 12.84 -13.05 4.37
C GLU A 84 11.45 -13.01 5.01
N HIS A 85 10.59 -13.94 4.62
CA HIS A 85 9.25 -14.10 5.20
C HIS A 85 9.33 -14.44 6.70
N ALA A 86 10.17 -15.42 7.07
CA ALA A 86 10.40 -15.79 8.47
C ALA A 86 10.92 -14.60 9.29
N SER A 87 11.84 -13.81 8.72
CA SER A 87 12.38 -12.61 9.36
C SER A 87 11.31 -11.55 9.63
N LEU A 88 10.38 -11.34 8.70
CA LEU A 88 9.24 -10.44 8.87
C LEU A 88 8.24 -10.95 9.93
N VAL A 89 7.93 -12.24 9.89
CA VAL A 89 7.02 -12.86 10.87
C VAL A 89 7.60 -12.75 12.28
N GLU A 90 8.88 -13.02 12.44
CA GLU A 90 9.54 -12.89 13.74
C GLU A 90 9.57 -11.44 14.21
N ALA A 91 9.89 -10.50 13.32
CA ALA A 91 9.84 -9.08 13.62
C ALA A 91 8.44 -8.60 14.06
N ALA A 92 7.40 -9.06 13.37
CA ALA A 92 6.01 -8.76 13.69
C ALA A 92 5.59 -9.34 15.05
N LYS A 93 6.01 -10.57 15.37
CA LYS A 93 5.78 -11.19 16.68
C LYS A 93 6.45 -10.42 17.81
N VAL A 94 7.76 -10.14 17.68
CA VAL A 94 8.52 -9.36 18.67
C VAL A 94 7.91 -7.99 18.90
N GLY A 95 7.50 -7.33 17.81
CA GLY A 95 6.86 -6.03 17.86
C GLY A 95 5.40 -6.04 18.28
N ASN A 96 4.76 -7.20 18.41
CA ASN A 96 3.30 -7.33 18.49
C ASN A 96 2.58 -6.45 17.45
N ALA A 97 3.00 -6.52 16.19
CA ALA A 97 2.59 -5.65 15.11
C ALA A 97 2.14 -6.46 13.89
N VAL A 98 1.38 -5.83 12.99
CA VAL A 98 0.96 -6.46 11.73
C VAL A 98 1.80 -5.93 10.56
N GLY A 99 2.34 -6.83 9.74
CA GLY A 99 3.00 -6.47 8.49
C GLY A 99 2.07 -6.68 7.29
N PHE A 100 1.92 -5.67 6.43
CA PHE A 100 1.25 -5.79 5.13
C PHE A 100 2.23 -5.58 3.98
N ILE A 101 2.22 -6.51 3.03
CA ILE A 101 2.97 -6.40 1.78
C ILE A 101 1.98 -6.22 0.64
N MET A 102 2.04 -5.04 0.03
CA MET A 102 1.20 -4.67 -1.11
C MET A 102 1.97 -4.95 -2.39
N ARG A 103 1.38 -5.74 -3.28
CA ARG A 103 1.91 -5.93 -4.64
C ARG A 103 1.17 -4.99 -5.59
N PRO A 104 1.86 -4.11 -6.32
CA PRO A 104 1.19 -3.27 -7.31
C PRO A 104 0.54 -4.17 -8.36
N VAL A 105 -0.78 -4.07 -8.49
CA VAL A 105 -1.49 -4.71 -9.59
C VAL A 105 -1.02 -4.01 -10.85
N ARG A 106 -0.20 -4.68 -11.66
CA ARG A 106 0.10 -4.21 -13.01
C ARG A 106 -1.25 -4.09 -13.70
N ALA A 107 -1.73 -2.86 -13.93
CA ALA A 107 -2.75 -2.66 -14.93
C ALA A 107 -2.17 -3.31 -16.19
N HIS A 108 -2.79 -4.40 -16.64
CA HIS A 108 -2.51 -4.90 -17.97
C HIS A 108 -2.44 -3.68 -18.86
N ALA A 109 -1.34 -3.51 -19.60
CA ALA A 109 -1.31 -2.56 -20.69
C ALA A 109 -2.58 -2.84 -21.48
N LEU A 110 -3.57 -1.94 -21.39
CA LEU A 110 -4.74 -2.00 -22.24
C LEU A 110 -4.14 -2.16 -23.65
N PRO A 111 -4.46 -3.24 -24.38
CA PRO A 111 -3.94 -3.39 -25.73
C PRO A 111 -4.27 -2.08 -26.43
N ARG A 112 -3.23 -1.44 -27.00
CA ARG A 112 -3.31 -0.16 -27.73
C ARG A 112 -4.70 -0.05 -28.32
N ARG A 113 -5.49 0.89 -27.79
CA ARG A 113 -6.79 1.30 -28.29
C ARG A 113 -6.74 1.14 -29.81
N GLN A 114 -7.41 0.11 -30.34
CA GLN A 114 -7.63 0.05 -31.78
C GLN A 114 -8.30 1.37 -32.09
N HIS A 115 -7.65 2.20 -32.91
CA HIS A 115 -8.31 3.33 -33.52
C HIS A 115 -9.45 2.71 -34.34
N SER A 116 -10.64 2.59 -33.72
CA SER A 116 -11.87 2.50 -34.47
C SER A 116 -11.92 3.80 -35.25
N GLY A 117 -11.44 3.75 -36.49
CA GLY A 117 -11.67 4.77 -37.50
C GLY A 117 -13.17 4.83 -37.73
N LEU A 118 -13.87 5.52 -36.83
CA LEU A 118 -15.26 5.91 -37.01
C LEU A 118 -15.23 6.98 -38.10
N LYS A 119 -15.21 6.53 -39.37
CA LYS A 119 -15.54 7.36 -40.51
C LYS A 119 -17.02 7.68 -40.40
N ILE A 120 -17.33 8.77 -39.71
CA ILE A 120 -18.64 9.40 -39.79
C ILE A 120 -18.73 9.98 -41.19
N HIS A 121 -19.37 9.27 -42.12
CA HIS A 121 -19.80 9.90 -43.36
C HIS A 121 -20.95 10.84 -43.00
N SER A 122 -20.68 12.15 -43.08
CA SER A 122 -21.72 13.17 -43.01
C SER A 122 -22.43 13.20 -44.36
N ASN A 123 -23.69 12.78 -44.40
CA ASN A 123 -24.55 12.91 -45.57
C ASN A 123 -25.26 14.27 -45.57
N LEU A 124 -24.49 15.35 -45.62
CA LEU A 124 -25.02 16.69 -45.84
C LEU A 124 -24.19 17.42 -46.88
N TYR A 125 -24.44 17.11 -48.15
CA TYR A 125 -24.41 18.11 -49.22
C TYR A 125 -25.53 17.78 -50.21
N HIS A 126 -26.45 18.75 -50.31
CA HIS A 126 -27.34 18.95 -51.45
C HIS A 126 -26.53 19.27 -52.72
#